data_AF-A0A4U1FQ99-F1
#
_entry.id   AF-A0A4U1FQ99-F1
#
_cell.length_a   1.000
_cell.length_b   1.000
_cell.length_c   1.000
_cell.angle_alpha   90.00
_cell.angle_beta   90.00
_cell.angle_gamma   90.00
#
_symmetry.space_group_name_H-M   'P 1'
#
loop_
_entity.id
_entity.type
_entity.pdbx_description
1 polymer ?
#
loop_
_entity_poly.entity_id
_entity_poly.type
_entity_poly.pdbx_seq_one_letter_code
_entity_poly.pdbx_strand_id
1 'polypeptide(L)'
;AKEALENIEVPVGCLLVYNNEVVGKGRNEVNQTKNATRHAEMVAIDQALDWCRRHGKSPSEVFEHMVLYVTVEPCIMCAAALRLMKIPLVVYGCQNERFGGCGSVLDIASADLPNTGRPFQ
;
A
#
# COMPACT_ATOMS: atom_id res chain seq x y z
N ALA A 1 6.70 -0.10 -11.42
CA ALA A 1 6.74 -1.47 -11.95
C ALA A 1 7.89 -1.68 -12.93
N LYS A 2 7.89 -1.09 -14.14
CA LYS A 2 9.00 -1.25 -15.12
C LYS A 2 10.37 -0.89 -14.54
N GLU A 3 10.47 0.26 -13.88
CA GLU A 3 11.70 0.65 -13.19
C GLU A 3 12.13 -0.35 -12.10
N ALA A 4 11.20 -0.95 -11.37
CA ALA A 4 11.53 -1.98 -10.37
C ALA A 4 12.11 -3.22 -11.05
N LEU A 5 11.49 -3.67 -12.15
CA LEU A 5 11.99 -4.79 -12.95
C LEU A 5 13.43 -4.55 -13.44
N GLU A 6 13.69 -3.36 -13.99
CA GLU A 6 15.01 -2.95 -14.49
C GLU A 6 16.08 -2.89 -13.38
N ASN A 7 15.65 -2.66 -12.14
CA ASN A 7 16.52 -2.63 -10.95
C ASN A 7 16.59 -3.97 -10.21
N ILE A 8 16.15 -5.07 -10.84
CA ILE A 8 16.17 -6.42 -10.26
C ILE A 8 15.32 -6.48 -8.97
N GLU A 9 14.23 -5.75 -8.92
CA GLU A 9 13.23 -5.83 -7.85
C GLU A 9 11.97 -6.55 -8.37
N VAL A 10 11.13 -7.03 -7.45
CA VAL A 10 9.79 -7.51 -7.82
C VAL A 10 9.04 -6.36 -8.50
N PRO A 11 8.41 -6.55 -9.68
CA PRO A 11 7.90 -5.45 -10.51
C PRO A 11 6.60 -4.82 -10.00
N VAL A 12 6.53 -4.48 -8.71
CA VAL A 12 5.41 -3.78 -8.10
C VAL A 12 5.73 -2.29 -8.03
N GLY A 13 4.77 -1.45 -8.45
CA GLY A 13 4.78 -0.03 -8.17
C GLY A 13 3.41 0.44 -7.70
N CYS A 14 3.38 1.51 -6.92
CA CYS A 14 2.13 2.09 -6.44
C CYS A 14 2.18 3.62 -6.26
N LEU A 15 0.99 4.20 -6.18
CA LEU A 15 0.73 5.62 -5.89
C LEU A 15 -0.33 5.72 -4.80
N LEU A 16 -0.10 6.59 -3.81
CA LEU A 16 -1.13 7.07 -2.89
C LEU A 16 -1.59 8.45 -3.33
N VAL A 17 -2.91 8.60 -3.50
CA VAL A 17 -3.54 9.85 -3.96
C VAL A 17 -4.48 10.35 -2.87
N TYR A 18 -4.37 11.65 -2.54
CA TYR A 18 -5.26 12.37 -1.63
C TYR A 18 -5.62 13.70 -2.27
N ASN A 19 -6.92 14.05 -2.33
CA ASN A 19 -7.39 15.32 -2.90
C ASN A 19 -6.79 15.67 -4.27
N ASN A 20 -6.76 14.69 -5.19
CA ASN A 20 -6.21 14.85 -6.55
C ASN A 20 -4.69 15.16 -6.59
N GLU A 21 -3.97 14.92 -5.49
CA GLU A 21 -2.52 15.06 -5.37
C GLU A 21 -1.87 13.69 -5.09
N VAL A 22 -0.73 13.42 -5.72
CA VAL A 22 0.08 12.24 -5.39
C VAL A 22 0.91 12.54 -4.14
N VAL A 23 0.54 11.92 -3.02
CA VAL A 23 1.18 12.13 -1.71
C VAL A 23 2.24 11.09 -1.37
N GLY A 24 2.28 9.97 -2.10
CA GLY A 24 3.30 8.95 -1.96
C GLY A 24 3.48 8.13 -3.24
N LYS A 25 4.73 7.74 -3.51
CA LYS A 25 5.10 6.85 -4.63
C LYS A 25 5.95 5.71 -4.10
N GLY A 26 5.68 4.50 -4.54
CA GLY A 26 6.41 3.31 -4.07
C GLY A 26 6.78 2.37 -5.20
N ARG A 27 7.95 1.75 -5.07
CA ARG A 27 8.34 0.52 -5.77
C ARG A 27 8.92 -0.44 -4.74
N ASN A 28 8.99 -1.74 -5.05
CA ASN A 28 9.73 -2.64 -4.17
C ASN A 28 11.20 -2.21 -4.08
N GLU A 29 11.73 -2.21 -2.86
CA GLU A 29 13.13 -1.87 -2.54
C GLU A 29 13.78 -2.98 -1.70
N VAL A 30 13.24 -4.20 -1.75
CA VAL A 30 13.66 -5.32 -0.88
C VAL A 30 15.13 -5.65 -1.10
N ASN A 31 15.55 -5.76 -2.36
CA ASN A 31 16.94 -6.08 -2.70
C ASN A 31 17.87 -4.89 -2.44
N GLN A 32 17.44 -3.68 -2.83
CA GLN A 32 18.20 -2.45 -2.65
C GLN A 32 18.47 -2.15 -1.17
N THR A 33 17.47 -2.30 -0.32
CA THR A 33 17.56 -2.00 1.12
C THR A 33 17.99 -3.19 1.97
N LYS A 34 18.01 -4.40 1.38
CA LYS A 34 18.19 -5.68 2.09
C LYS A 34 17.20 -5.85 3.24
N ASN A 35 15.99 -5.35 3.06
CA ASN A 35 14.91 -5.44 4.01
C ASN A 35 13.64 -5.98 3.35
N ALA A 36 13.24 -7.20 3.73
CA ALA A 36 12.10 -7.91 3.18
C ALA A 36 10.76 -7.17 3.33
N THR A 37 10.64 -6.22 4.26
CA THR A 37 9.37 -5.48 4.47
C THR A 37 9.18 -4.30 3.51
N ARG A 38 10.21 -3.92 2.74
CA ARG A 38 10.18 -2.73 1.85
C ARG A 38 9.46 -3.00 0.53
N HIS A 39 8.21 -3.44 0.63
CA HIS A 39 7.28 -3.53 -0.49
C HIS A 39 6.82 -2.14 -0.93
N ALA A 40 6.37 -2.02 -2.19
CA ALA A 40 5.94 -0.75 -2.77
C ALA A 40 4.95 0.03 -1.88
N GLU A 41 3.97 -0.65 -1.30
CA GLU A 41 2.93 -0.07 -0.44
C GLU A 41 3.54 0.52 0.83
N MET A 42 4.50 -0.17 1.44
CA MET A 42 5.20 0.32 2.65
C MET A 42 6.05 1.55 2.34
N VAL A 43 6.73 1.56 1.20
CA VAL A 43 7.51 2.72 0.73
C VAL A 43 6.59 3.92 0.48
N ALA A 44 5.42 3.72 -0.13
CA ALA A 44 4.47 4.79 -0.36
C ALA A 44 3.86 5.33 0.95
N ILE A 45 3.56 4.47 1.93
CA ILE A 45 3.07 4.88 3.25
C ILE A 45 4.08 5.81 3.95
N ASP A 46 5.38 5.46 3.93
CA ASP A 46 6.42 6.31 4.53
C ASP A 46 6.48 7.70 3.88
N GLN A 47 6.37 7.77 2.54
CA GLN A 47 6.32 9.05 1.83
C GLN A 47 5.06 9.84 2.14
N ALA A 48 3.90 9.19 2.28
CA ALA A 48 2.66 9.85 2.67
C ALA A 48 2.70 10.38 4.11
N LEU A 49 3.36 9.67 5.04
CA LEU A 49 3.63 10.14 6.40
C LEU A 49 4.58 11.34 6.42
N ASP A 50 5.60 11.34 5.54
CA ASP A 50 6.47 12.51 5.35
C ASP A 50 5.71 13.71 4.76
N TRP A 51 4.84 13.47 3.77
CA TRP A 51 3.96 14.50 3.22
C TRP A 51 3.07 15.11 4.31
N CYS A 52 2.46 14.30 5.18
CA CYS A 52 1.65 14.78 6.30
C CYS A 52 2.45 15.69 7.23
N ARG A 53 3.68 15.28 7.59
CA ARG A 53 4.59 16.07 8.43
C ARG A 53 4.92 17.43 7.80
N ARG A 54 5.22 17.48 6.50
CA ARG A 54 5.55 18.72 5.78
C ARG A 54 4.37 19.68 5.66
N HIS A 55 3.14 19.16 5.61
CA HIS A 55 1.93 19.97 5.44
C HIS A 55 1.18 20.23 6.77
N GLY A 56 1.74 19.79 7.91
CA GLY A 56 1.10 19.94 9.22
C GLY A 56 -0.27 19.25 9.32
N LYS A 57 -0.46 18.15 8.58
CA LYS A 57 -1.69 17.35 8.58
C LYS A 57 -1.53 16.13 9.48
N SER A 58 -2.60 15.76 10.19
CA SER A 58 -2.59 14.50 10.94
C SER A 58 -2.70 13.31 9.98
N PRO A 59 -1.89 12.24 10.12
CA PRO A 59 -2.04 11.04 9.31
C PRO A 59 -3.45 10.46 9.32
N SER A 60 -4.13 10.47 10.48
CA SER A 60 -5.49 9.94 10.59
C SER A 60 -6.51 10.70 9.72
N GLU A 61 -6.30 12.01 9.51
CA GLU A 61 -7.19 12.85 8.70
C GLU A 61 -6.97 12.62 7.20
N VAL A 62 -5.75 12.26 6.80
CA VAL A 62 -5.38 12.13 5.39
C VAL A 62 -5.60 10.71 4.89
N PHE A 63 -5.13 9.69 5.63
CA PHE A 63 -5.16 8.30 5.19
C PHE A 63 -6.58 7.74 5.00
N GLU A 64 -7.54 8.19 5.84
CA GLU A 64 -8.96 7.81 5.72
C GLU A 64 -9.63 8.32 4.42
N HIS A 65 -8.94 9.16 3.64
CA HIS A 65 -9.42 9.75 2.39
C HIS A 65 -8.48 9.49 1.21
N MET A 66 -7.52 8.57 1.36
CA MET A 66 -6.59 8.20 0.30
C MET A 66 -7.16 7.10 -0.61
N VAL A 67 -6.67 7.06 -1.84
CA VAL A 67 -6.80 5.90 -2.74
C VAL A 67 -5.41 5.37 -3.06
N LEU A 68 -5.21 4.06 -2.91
CA LEU A 68 -4.01 3.38 -3.37
C LEU A 68 -4.23 2.84 -4.77
N TYR A 69 -3.29 3.10 -5.68
CA TYR A 69 -3.20 2.45 -6.98
C TYR A 69 -1.95 1.58 -7.02
N VAL A 70 -2.07 0.27 -7.22
CA VAL A 70 -0.94 -0.66 -7.17
C VAL A 70 -0.99 -1.66 -8.34
N THR A 71 0.16 -2.06 -8.87
CA THR A 71 0.18 -2.92 -10.06
C THR A 71 -0.21 -4.37 -9.80
N VAL A 72 -0.08 -4.84 -8.56
CA VAL A 72 -0.37 -6.22 -8.13
C VAL A 72 -1.18 -6.16 -6.84
N GLU A 73 -2.09 -7.12 -6.63
CA GLU A 73 -2.83 -7.29 -5.39
C GLU A 73 -1.90 -7.25 -4.16
N PRO A 74 -2.21 -6.42 -3.14
CA PRO A 74 -1.43 -6.35 -1.91
C PRO A 74 -1.28 -7.72 -1.26
N CYS A 75 -0.09 -8.04 -0.77
CA CYS A 75 0.09 -9.28 0.01
C CYS A 75 -0.57 -9.16 1.39
N ILE A 76 -0.71 -10.28 2.10
CA ILE A 76 -1.28 -10.34 3.47
C ILE A 76 -0.71 -9.26 4.41
N MET A 77 0.61 -9.06 4.40
CA MET A 77 1.29 -8.04 5.23
C MET A 77 0.83 -6.63 4.86
N CYS A 78 0.85 -6.31 3.56
CA CYS A 78 0.47 -4.99 3.07
C CYS A 78 -1.03 -4.73 3.26
N ALA A 79 -1.90 -5.70 2.96
CA ALA A 79 -3.34 -5.60 3.21
C ALA A 79 -3.65 -5.33 4.69
N ALA A 80 -2.99 -6.03 5.63
CA ALA A 80 -3.13 -5.77 7.05
C ALA A 80 -2.68 -4.35 7.44
N ALA A 81 -1.56 -3.87 6.89
CA ALA A 81 -1.09 -2.51 7.11
C ALA A 81 -2.09 -1.46 6.58
N LEU A 82 -2.61 -1.64 5.37
CA LEU A 82 -3.61 -0.74 4.78
C LEU A 82 -4.88 -0.67 5.63
N ARG A 83 -5.34 -1.81 6.16
CA ARG A 83 -6.47 -1.90 7.08
C ARG A 83 -6.24 -1.09 8.36
N LEU A 84 -5.06 -1.22 8.96
CA LEU A 84 -4.67 -0.49 10.18
C LEU A 84 -4.53 1.02 9.94
N MET A 85 -4.03 1.40 8.76
CA MET A 85 -3.95 2.80 8.31
C MET A 85 -5.30 3.35 7.85
N LYS A 86 -6.32 2.50 7.73
CA LYS A 86 -7.70 2.81 7.33
C LYS A 86 -7.81 3.45 5.94
N ILE A 87 -6.96 3.03 4.99
CA ILE A 87 -7.10 3.44 3.58
C ILE A 87 -8.37 2.79 3.03
N PRO A 88 -9.35 3.55 2.51
CA PRO A 88 -10.67 3.01 2.18
C PRO A 88 -10.76 2.27 0.84
N LEU A 89 -9.85 2.55 -0.11
CA LEU A 89 -9.93 2.03 -1.48
C LEU A 89 -8.55 1.68 -2.03
N VAL A 90 -8.45 0.48 -2.60
CA VAL A 90 -7.27 -0.06 -3.27
C VAL A 90 -7.65 -0.50 -4.68
N VAL A 91 -7.13 0.22 -5.67
CA VAL A 91 -7.23 -0.17 -7.08
C VAL A 91 -5.98 -0.95 -7.44
N TYR A 92 -6.12 -2.24 -7.78
CA TYR A 92 -4.99 -3.08 -8.17
C TYR A 92 -5.12 -3.69 -9.56
N GLY A 93 -3.98 -4.06 -10.16
CA GLY A 93 -3.89 -4.62 -11.50
C GLY A 93 -4.20 -6.12 -11.56
N CYS A 94 -3.19 -6.96 -11.32
CA CYS A 94 -3.33 -8.42 -11.36
C CYS A 94 -3.41 -9.04 -9.96
N GLN A 95 -3.87 -10.29 -9.89
CA GLN A 95 -3.91 -11.10 -8.66
C GLN A 95 -2.49 -11.42 -8.14
N ASN A 96 -2.39 -11.76 -6.86
CA ASN A 96 -1.18 -12.22 -6.19
C ASN A 96 -1.35 -13.66 -5.71
N GLU A 97 -1.11 -14.60 -6.62
CA GLU A 97 -1.33 -16.04 -6.41
C GLU A 97 -0.51 -16.64 -5.27
N ARG A 98 0.63 -16.01 -4.90
CA ARG A 98 1.54 -16.55 -3.88
C ARG A 98 1.18 -16.10 -2.46
N PHE A 99 0.79 -14.84 -2.29
CA PHE A 99 0.64 -14.22 -0.97
C PHE A 99 -0.48 -13.16 -0.88
N GLY A 100 -1.41 -13.13 -1.84
CA GLY A 100 -2.46 -12.11 -1.92
C GLY A 100 -3.37 -12.05 -0.71
N GLY A 101 -3.58 -10.83 -0.21
CA GLY A 101 -4.36 -10.52 1.00
C GLY A 101 -5.73 -9.91 0.73
N CYS A 102 -6.19 -9.89 -0.53
CA CYS A 102 -7.47 -9.33 -0.96
C CYS A 102 -8.34 -10.36 -1.70
N GLY A 103 -8.10 -11.66 -1.47
CA GLY A 103 -8.89 -12.75 -2.03
C GLY A 103 -8.09 -13.90 -2.63
N SER A 104 -6.86 -13.68 -3.13
CA SER A 104 -6.11 -14.76 -3.78
C SER A 104 -5.70 -15.89 -2.81
N VAL A 105 -5.22 -15.53 -1.63
CA VAL A 105 -4.81 -16.50 -0.60
C VAL A 105 -5.61 -16.30 0.69
N LEU A 106 -5.70 -15.04 1.14
CA LEU A 106 -6.59 -14.62 2.21
C LEU A 106 -7.30 -13.34 1.79
N ASP A 107 -8.42 -13.03 2.43
CA ASP A 107 -9.13 -11.77 2.27
C ASP A 107 -9.12 -10.98 3.59
N ILE A 108 -7.99 -10.30 3.83
CA ILE A 108 -7.81 -9.37 4.96
C ILE A 108 -8.56 -8.05 4.72
N ALA A 109 -8.74 -7.70 3.44
CA ALA A 109 -9.42 -6.48 3.01
C ALA A 109 -10.88 -6.45 3.52
N SER A 110 -11.62 -7.55 3.31
CA SER A 110 -13.04 -7.64 3.67
C SER A 110 -13.31 -8.33 5.03
N ALA A 111 -12.28 -8.87 5.70
CA ALA A 111 -12.44 -9.61 6.95
C ALA A 111 -13.23 -8.84 8.03
N ASP A 112 -14.13 -9.55 8.73
CA ASP A 112 -14.84 -9.04 9.90
C ASP A 112 -13.92 -9.10 11.13
N LEU A 113 -13.29 -7.96 11.43
CA LEU A 113 -12.37 -7.77 12.54
C LEU A 113 -12.76 -6.49 13.29
N PRO A 114 -13.58 -6.59 14.37
CA PRO A 114 -14.27 -5.44 14.96
C PRO A 114 -13.39 -4.31 15.52
N ASN A 115 -12.19 -4.66 16.02
CA ASN A 115 -11.35 -3.74 16.80
C ASN A 115 -9.97 -3.47 16.15
N THR A 116 -9.75 -3.87 14.89
CA THR A 116 -8.45 -3.75 14.23
C THR A 116 -8.58 -3.16 12.83
N GLY A 117 -8.44 -1.83 12.73
CA GLY A 117 -8.51 -1.09 11.48
C GLY A 117 -9.92 -1.02 10.89
N ARG A 118 -10.01 -0.76 9.58
CA ARG A 118 -11.28 -0.77 8.83
C ARG A 118 -11.14 -1.55 7.53
N PRO A 119 -12.18 -2.29 7.09
CA PRO A 119 -12.16 -2.94 5.79
C PRO A 119 -12.02 -1.90 4.67
N PHE A 120 -11.51 -2.35 3.54
CA PHE A 120 -11.35 -1.52 2.34
C PHE A 120 -11.83 -2.27 1.10
N GLN A 121 -12.17 -1.48 0.07
CA GLN A 121 -12.61 -1.98 -1.23
C GLN A 121 -11.43 -2.17 -2.19
#